data_AF-X0WZL9-F1
#
_entry.id   AF-X0WZL9-F1
#
_cell.length_a   1.000
_cell.length_b   1.000
_cell.length_c   1.000
_cell.angle_alpha   90.00
_cell.angle_beta   90.00
_cell.angle_gamma   90.00
#
_symmetry.space_group_name_H-M   'P 1'
#
loop_
_entity.id
_entity.type
_entity.pdbx_description
1 polymer ?
#
loop_
_entity_poly.entity_id
_entity_poly.type
_entity_poly.pdbx_seq_one_letter_code
_entity_poly.pdbx_strand_id
1 'polypeptide(L)'
;KNHYQKKEIAANDIGAINYLADIKCLDLWGLNSMAVTQAKRKKVFDTEFIRKITHANHIKIAVLYERWYDDFGGLPKEWSKIAEWSISDNVVCGDDTVSFYAVNPEEKEALAANLKQFSFVLPKDVRQRLLIRKQ
;
A
#
# COMPACT_ATOMS: atom_id res chain seq x y z
N LYS A 1 -2.03 -18.10 1.71
CA LYS A 1 -2.71 -17.26 2.73
C LYS A 1 -1.87 -17.28 4.02
N ASN A 2 -0.72 -16.59 4.08
CA ASN A 2 0.22 -16.79 5.20
C ASN A 2 0.39 -15.54 6.09
N HIS A 3 0.06 -14.36 5.58
CA HIS A 3 0.23 -13.09 6.29
C HIS A 3 -1.05 -12.25 6.14
N TYR A 4 -1.36 -11.42 7.14
CA TYR A 4 -2.46 -10.43 7.14
C TYR A 4 -3.89 -10.97 6.89
N GLN A 5 -4.17 -12.24 7.18
CA GLN A 5 -5.54 -12.75 7.09
C GLN A 5 -6.50 -11.99 8.03
N LYS A 6 -7.67 -11.64 7.49
CA LYS A 6 -8.74 -10.89 8.17
C LYS A 6 -8.29 -9.53 8.68
N LYS A 7 -7.28 -8.92 8.06
CA LYS A 7 -6.78 -7.58 8.38
C LYS A 7 -7.21 -6.56 7.34
N GLU A 8 -7.23 -5.31 7.78
CA GLU A 8 -7.53 -4.13 6.99
C GLU A 8 -6.26 -3.56 6.35
N ILE A 9 -6.25 -3.46 5.02
CA ILE A 9 -5.13 -2.93 4.22
C ILE A 9 -5.63 -1.92 3.20
N ALA A 10 -4.76 -1.01 2.75
CA ALA A 10 -5.02 -0.17 1.58
C ALA A 10 -4.17 -0.61 0.39
N ALA A 11 -4.74 -0.64 -0.82
CA ALA A 11 -3.99 -1.01 -2.02
C ALA A 11 -4.56 -0.41 -3.32
N ASN A 12 -3.71 -0.26 -4.35
CA ASN A 12 -4.11 0.20 -5.68
C ASN A 12 -4.53 -0.98 -6.59
N ASP A 13 -3.72 -2.04 -6.65
CA ASP A 13 -4.01 -3.24 -7.47
C ASP A 13 -4.84 -4.27 -6.71
N ILE A 14 -6.15 -4.01 -6.65
CA ILE A 14 -7.07 -4.67 -5.72
C ILE A 14 -7.66 -6.01 -6.21
N GLY A 15 -7.62 -6.32 -7.51
CA GLY A 15 -8.32 -7.48 -8.08
C GLY A 15 -7.78 -8.82 -7.55
N ALA A 16 -6.51 -9.10 -7.82
CA ALA A 16 -5.87 -10.36 -7.43
C ALA A 16 -5.71 -10.50 -5.90
N ILE A 17 -5.39 -9.41 -5.20
CA ILE A 17 -5.15 -9.45 -3.75
C ILE A 17 -6.44 -9.76 -2.98
N ASN A 18 -7.60 -9.22 -3.36
CA ASN A 18 -8.87 -9.51 -2.70
C ASN A 18 -9.40 -10.90 -3.07
N TYR A 19 -9.06 -11.41 -4.26
CA TYR A 19 -9.43 -12.78 -4.66
C TYR A 19 -8.61 -13.84 -3.92
N LEU A 20 -7.30 -13.61 -3.75
CA LEU A 20 -6.38 -14.61 -3.20
C LEU A 20 -6.18 -14.50 -1.68
N ALA A 21 -6.45 -13.33 -1.09
CA ALA A 21 -6.33 -13.09 0.34
C ALA A 21 -7.68 -12.73 0.95
N ASP A 22 -7.90 -13.22 2.18
CA ASP A 22 -9.04 -12.83 2.99
C ASP A 22 -8.69 -11.52 3.72
N ILE A 23 -8.95 -10.38 3.09
CA ILE A 23 -8.59 -9.04 3.56
C ILE A 23 -9.74 -8.06 3.37
N LYS A 24 -9.75 -7.00 4.17
CA LYS A 24 -10.56 -5.81 3.88
C LYS A 24 -9.67 -4.77 3.21
N CYS A 25 -9.93 -4.49 1.94
CA CYS A 25 -9.09 -3.61 1.14
C CYS A 25 -9.76 -2.25 0.90
N LEU A 26 -9.15 -1.18 1.39
CA LEU A 26 -9.47 0.19 1.00
C LEU A 26 -8.71 0.55 -0.28
N ASP A 27 -9.45 0.92 -1.32
CA ASP A 27 -8.87 1.33 -2.59
C ASP A 27 -8.71 2.85 -2.64
N LEU A 28 -7.48 3.31 -2.42
CA LEU A 28 -7.13 4.74 -2.44
C LEU A 28 -7.03 5.32 -3.86
N TRP A 29 -7.06 4.48 -4.90
CA TRP A 29 -7.21 4.95 -6.28
C TRP A 29 -8.68 5.26 -6.62
N GLY A 30 -9.62 4.52 -6.04
CA GLY A 30 -11.06 4.81 -6.11
C GLY A 30 -11.81 4.07 -7.21
N LEU A 31 -11.34 2.89 -7.60
CA LEU A 31 -12.08 1.94 -8.45
C LEU A 31 -13.15 1.18 -7.65
N ASN A 32 -12.87 0.85 -6.39
CA ASN A 32 -13.76 0.08 -5.52
C ASN A 32 -14.22 0.85 -4.26
N SER A 33 -13.65 2.03 -3.99
CA SER A 33 -14.00 2.83 -2.81
C SER A 33 -14.76 4.08 -3.19
N MET A 34 -16.09 4.03 -3.11
CA MET A 34 -16.98 5.14 -3.50
C MET A 34 -16.64 6.46 -2.81
N ALA A 35 -16.26 6.43 -1.53
CA ALA A 35 -15.85 7.63 -0.80
C ALA A 35 -14.62 8.30 -1.43
N VAL A 36 -13.65 7.52 -1.90
CA VAL A 36 -12.46 8.01 -2.61
C VAL A 36 -12.84 8.57 -3.98
N THR A 37 -13.67 7.85 -4.74
CA THR A 37 -14.18 8.32 -6.04
C THR A 37 -14.89 9.68 -5.90
N GLN A 38 -15.75 9.81 -4.89
CA GLN A 38 -16.47 11.05 -4.61
C GLN A 38 -15.53 12.19 -4.18
N ALA A 39 -14.53 11.92 -3.35
CA ALA A 39 -13.55 12.91 -2.94
C ALA A 39 -12.74 13.45 -4.13
N LYS A 40 -12.29 12.56 -5.03
CA LYS A 40 -11.60 12.95 -6.27
C LYS A 40 -12.48 13.80 -7.17
N ARG A 41 -13.75 13.40 -7.40
CA ARG A 41 -14.71 14.19 -8.17
C ARG A 41 -14.99 15.56 -7.59
N LYS A 42 -15.04 15.67 -6.26
CA LYS A 42 -15.24 16.94 -5.53
C LYS A 42 -13.96 17.76 -5.36
N LYS A 43 -12.81 17.28 -5.85
CA LYS A 43 -11.49 17.90 -5.68
C LYS A 43 -11.11 18.16 -4.22
N VAL A 44 -11.51 17.24 -3.33
CA VAL A 44 -11.17 17.25 -1.90
C VAL A 44 -10.35 16.02 -1.50
N PHE A 45 -9.83 15.29 -2.50
CA PHE A 45 -8.90 14.19 -2.26
C PHE A 45 -7.49 14.75 -2.12
N ASP A 46 -7.02 14.82 -0.88
CA ASP A 46 -5.70 15.30 -0.50
C ASP A 46 -5.09 14.42 0.62
N THR A 47 -3.88 14.75 1.07
CA THR A 47 -3.20 14.05 2.18
C THR A 47 -4.05 13.96 3.46
N GLU A 48 -4.81 15.01 3.78
CA GLU A 48 -5.68 15.03 4.97
C GLU A 48 -6.86 14.07 4.82
N PHE A 49 -7.46 14.01 3.64
CA PHE A 49 -8.49 13.05 3.31
C PHE A 49 -7.96 11.61 3.42
N ILE A 50 -6.78 11.34 2.83
CA ILE A 50 -6.12 10.02 2.91
C ILE A 50 -5.94 9.62 4.38
N ARG A 51 -5.39 10.50 5.22
CA ARG A 51 -5.24 10.24 6.66
C ARG A 51 -6.55 9.86 7.32
N LYS A 52 -7.60 10.69 7.12
CA LYS A 52 -8.92 10.49 7.75
C LYS A 52 -9.57 9.19 7.30
N ILE A 53 -9.56 8.89 6.00
CA ILE A 53 -10.22 7.69 5.49
C ILE A 53 -9.47 6.42 5.90
N THR A 54 -8.12 6.43 5.95
CA THR A 54 -7.37 5.28 6.44
C THR A 54 -7.57 5.05 7.93
N HIS A 55 -7.66 6.12 8.74
CA HIS A 55 -7.95 6.01 10.17
C HIS A 55 -9.37 5.46 10.41
N ALA A 56 -10.38 6.00 9.72
CA ALA A 56 -11.76 5.54 9.83
C ALA A 56 -11.95 4.06 9.45
N ASN A 57 -11.13 3.56 8.51
CA ASN A 57 -11.15 2.16 8.07
C ASN A 57 -10.14 1.27 8.82
N HIS A 58 -9.47 1.78 9.86
CA HIS A 58 -8.51 1.03 10.67
C HIS A 58 -7.39 0.38 9.84
N ILE A 59 -6.95 1.05 8.77
CA ILE A 59 -5.93 0.52 7.86
C ILE A 59 -4.61 0.37 8.59
N LYS A 60 -4.03 -0.83 8.53
CA LYS A 60 -2.78 -1.19 9.21
C LYS A 60 -1.56 -0.94 8.34
N ILE A 61 -1.66 -1.33 7.07
CA ILE A 61 -0.59 -1.21 6.08
C ILE A 61 -1.17 -0.70 4.75
N ALA A 62 -0.33 -0.08 3.94
CA ALA A 62 -0.68 0.35 2.59
C ALA A 62 0.34 -0.18 1.57
N VAL A 63 -0.16 -0.66 0.43
CA VAL A 63 0.63 -1.21 -0.68
C VAL A 63 0.21 -0.51 -1.97
N LEU A 64 0.99 0.47 -2.41
CA LEU A 64 0.54 1.41 -3.44
C LEU A 64 1.69 1.98 -4.28
N TYR A 65 1.35 2.60 -5.40
CA TYR A 65 2.28 3.42 -6.18
C TYR A 65 2.37 4.79 -5.52
N GLU A 66 3.49 5.12 -4.85
CA GLU A 66 3.66 6.38 -4.11
C GLU A 66 3.44 7.61 -5.01
N ARG A 67 3.99 7.57 -6.22
CA ARG A 67 3.95 8.67 -7.19
C ARG A 67 2.54 9.08 -7.61
N TRP A 68 1.57 8.16 -7.52
CA TRP A 68 0.17 8.44 -7.84
C TRP A 68 -0.49 9.44 -6.88
N TYR A 69 0.18 9.76 -5.77
CA TYR A 69 -0.32 10.65 -4.73
C TYR A 69 0.37 12.03 -4.75
N ASP A 70 1.40 12.23 -5.58
CA ASP A 70 2.17 13.48 -5.64
C ASP A 70 1.29 14.68 -6.00
N ASP A 71 0.40 14.52 -6.99
CA ASP A 71 -0.56 15.56 -7.42
C ASP A 71 -1.65 15.87 -6.36
N PHE A 72 -1.74 15.05 -5.31
CA PHE A 72 -2.71 15.20 -4.21
C PHE A 72 -2.05 15.66 -2.89
N GLY A 73 -0.82 16.17 -2.95
CA GLY A 73 -0.05 16.61 -1.79
C GLY A 73 0.78 15.52 -1.12
N GLY A 74 0.79 14.31 -1.68
CA GLY A 74 1.54 13.16 -1.19
C GLY A 74 0.81 12.36 -0.11
N LEU A 75 1.50 11.34 0.40
CA LEU A 75 1.00 10.47 1.46
C LEU A 75 1.19 11.11 2.86
N PRO A 76 0.41 10.71 3.88
CA PRO A 76 0.59 11.21 5.23
C PRO A 76 2.01 10.94 5.75
N LYS A 77 2.69 11.98 6.25
CA LYS A 77 4.11 11.94 6.65
C LYS A 77 4.40 11.01 7.83
N GLU A 78 3.38 10.72 8.63
CA GLU A 78 3.45 9.78 9.75
C GLU A 78 3.51 8.32 9.29
N TRP A 79 3.11 8.01 8.04
CA TRP A 79 3.26 6.68 7.49
C TRP A 79 4.73 6.36 7.32
N SER A 80 5.11 5.14 7.71
CA SER A 80 6.50 4.71 7.61
C SER A 80 6.69 3.83 6.39
N LYS A 81 7.47 4.32 5.42
CA LYS A 81 7.87 3.53 4.26
C LYS A 81 8.80 2.41 4.70
N ILE A 82 8.37 1.17 4.51
CA ILE A 82 9.10 -0.02 4.97
C ILE A 82 9.92 -0.63 3.86
N ALA A 83 9.35 -0.71 2.66
CA ALA A 83 10.01 -1.31 1.51
C ALA A 83 9.45 -0.81 0.19
N GLU A 84 10.17 -1.15 -0.88
CA GLU A 84 9.69 -1.06 -2.24
C GLU A 84 9.99 -2.36 -2.97
N TRP A 85 9.09 -2.76 -3.86
CA TRP A 85 9.36 -3.74 -4.90
C TRP A 85 9.36 -3.04 -6.25
N SER A 86 10.33 -3.39 -7.09
CA SER A 86 10.49 -2.83 -8.42
C SER A 86 10.64 -3.95 -9.45
N ILE A 87 10.07 -3.74 -10.65
CA ILE A 87 10.21 -4.62 -11.81
C ILE A 87 10.92 -3.86 -12.94
N SER A 88 11.76 -4.55 -13.71
CA SER A 88 12.50 -3.93 -14.83
C SER A 88 11.71 -3.87 -16.13
N ASP A 89 10.81 -4.82 -16.36
CA ASP A 89 10.05 -4.96 -17.60
C ASP A 89 8.54 -4.83 -17.32
N ASN A 90 8.10 -3.60 -17.04
CA ASN A 90 6.71 -3.34 -16.73
C ASN A 90 5.82 -3.33 -17.98
N VAL A 91 5.11 -4.44 -18.21
CA VAL A 91 4.17 -4.58 -19.33
C VAL A 91 2.71 -4.32 -18.90
N VAL A 92 2.38 -4.42 -17.60
CA VAL A 92 0.99 -4.51 -17.11
C VAL A 92 0.70 -3.63 -15.89
N CYS A 93 1.68 -3.36 -15.02
CA CYS A 93 1.50 -2.62 -13.78
C CYS A 93 1.38 -1.11 -14.01
N GLY A 94 0.66 -0.44 -13.12
CA GLY A 94 0.41 1.01 -13.19
C GLY A 94 1.65 1.88 -12.97
N ASP A 95 2.67 1.37 -12.29
CA ASP A 95 4.02 1.95 -12.15
C ASP A 95 5.03 0.80 -11.99
N ASP A 96 6.31 1.07 -12.19
CA ASP A 96 7.37 0.05 -12.07
C ASP A 96 7.71 -0.31 -10.62
N THR A 97 7.28 0.53 -9.66
CA THR A 97 7.67 0.45 -8.25
C THR A 97 6.46 0.53 -7.32
N VAL A 98 6.15 -0.56 -6.62
CA VAL A 98 5.16 -0.58 -5.54
C VAL A 98 5.84 -0.35 -4.20
N SER A 99 5.25 0.53 -3.38
CA SER A 99 5.74 0.91 -2.07
C SER A 99 4.87 0.32 -0.96
N PHE A 100 5.53 -0.14 0.10
CA PHE A 100 4.91 -0.71 1.28
C PHE A 100 5.07 0.23 2.47
N TYR A 101 3.96 0.64 3.06
CA TYR A 101 3.92 1.52 4.23
C TYR A 101 3.27 0.83 5.43
N ALA A 102 3.83 1.06 6.61
CA ALA A 102 3.12 0.91 7.86
C ALA A 102 2.30 2.19 8.11
N VAL A 103 0.98 2.05 8.04
CA VAL A 103 0.01 3.12 8.33
C VAL A 103 -0.16 3.23 9.85
N ASN A 104 -0.31 2.09 10.52
CA ASN A 104 -0.16 2.00 11.97
C ASN A 104 1.33 1.79 12.31
N PRO A 105 1.95 2.65 13.17
CA PRO A 105 3.32 2.48 13.62
C PRO A 105 3.65 1.12 14.26
N GLU A 106 2.69 0.44 14.87
CA GLU A 106 2.87 -0.89 15.47
C GLU A 106 3.16 -1.98 14.42
N GLU A 107 2.82 -1.74 13.16
CA GLU A 107 2.99 -2.71 12.07
C GLU A 107 4.38 -2.66 11.44
N LYS A 108 5.24 -1.68 11.80
CA LYS A 108 6.55 -1.48 11.15
C LYS A 108 7.42 -2.73 11.19
N GLU A 109 7.60 -3.32 12.37
CA GLU A 109 8.48 -4.48 12.57
C GLU A 109 7.88 -5.75 11.98
N ALA A 110 6.57 -5.96 12.15
CA ALA A 110 5.89 -7.11 11.58
C ALA A 110 5.92 -7.07 10.04
N LEU A 111 5.63 -5.91 9.43
CA LEU A 111 5.67 -5.72 7.98
C LEU A 111 7.08 -5.94 7.44
N ALA A 112 8.10 -5.42 8.12
CA ALA A 112 9.51 -5.66 7.81
C ALA A 112 9.85 -7.14 7.73
N ALA A 113 9.50 -7.89 8.78
CA ALA A 113 9.82 -9.29 8.91
C ALA A 113 9.09 -10.11 7.84
N ASN A 114 7.81 -9.82 7.61
CA ASN A 114 7.00 -10.45 6.57
C ASN A 114 7.60 -10.23 5.18
N LEU A 115 7.98 -8.99 4.83
CA LEU A 115 8.57 -8.66 3.53
C LEU A 115 9.95 -9.31 3.36
N LYS A 116 10.76 -9.34 4.43
CA LYS A 116 12.05 -10.04 4.41
C LYS A 116 11.90 -11.56 4.24
N GLN A 117 10.89 -12.16 4.86
CA GLN A 117 10.61 -13.59 4.68
C GLN A 117 10.05 -13.87 3.27
N PHE A 118 9.18 -12.99 2.76
CA PHE A 118 8.58 -13.17 1.44
C PHE A 118 9.59 -12.97 0.31
N SER A 119 10.66 -12.20 0.52
CA SER A 119 11.66 -11.97 -0.52
C SER A 119 12.34 -13.24 -1.05
N PHE A 120 12.33 -14.34 -0.27
CA PHE A 120 12.88 -15.64 -0.70
C PHE A 120 12.05 -16.34 -1.78
N VAL A 121 10.79 -15.93 -1.97
CA VAL A 121 9.87 -16.51 -2.96
C VAL A 121 9.45 -15.52 -4.03
N LEU A 122 10.08 -14.33 -4.07
CA LEU A 122 9.83 -13.36 -5.11
C LEU A 122 10.27 -13.89 -6.48
N PRO A 123 9.53 -13.58 -7.55
CA PRO A 123 10.00 -13.79 -8.92
C PRO A 123 11.36 -13.12 -9.15
N LYS A 124 12.18 -13.69 -10.03
CA LYS A 124 13.58 -13.25 -10.25
C LYS A 124 13.71 -11.83 -10.80
N ASP A 125 12.67 -11.36 -11.47
CA ASP A 125 12.51 -10.05 -12.07
C ASP A 125 12.02 -8.98 -11.06
N VAL A 126 11.61 -9.38 -9.86
CA VAL A 126 11.20 -8.46 -8.79
C VAL A 126 12.38 -8.20 -7.85
N ARG A 127 12.73 -6.92 -7.68
CA ARG A 127 13.75 -6.48 -6.72
C ARG A 127 13.11 -5.83 -5.51
N GLN A 128 13.37 -6.39 -4.32
CA GLN A 128 12.96 -5.79 -3.04
C GLN A 128 14.07 -4.91 -2.45
N ARG A 129 13.70 -3.71 -2.01
CA ARG A 129 14.52 -2.80 -1.19
C ARG A 129 13.85 -2.55 0.16
N LEU A 130 14.47 -2.99 1.26
CA LEU A 130 14.03 -2.65 2.63
C LEU A 130 14.63 -1.31 3.05
N LEU A 131 13.83 -0.42 3.64
CA LEU A 131 14.19 0.98 3.96
C LEU A 131 14.33 1.27 5.45
N ILE A 132 14.14 0.26 6.28
CA ILE A 132 14.22 0.32 7.73
C ILE A 132 15.67 0.17 8.17
N ARG A 133 16.15 1.10 8.99
CA ARG A 133 17.48 1.00 9.61
C ARG A 133 17.44 -0.12 10.65
N LYS A 134 18.47 -0.97 10.68
CA LYS A 134 18.72 -1.82 11.84
C LYS A 134 18.91 -0.90 13.04
N GLN A 135 18.09 -1.06 14.07
CA GLN A 135 18.38 -0.50 15.39
C GLN A 135 19.63 -1.18 15.95
#